data_AF-A0A7J0D3S8-F1
#
_entry.id   AF-A0A7J0D3S8-F1
#
_cell.length_a   1.000
_cell.length_b   1.000
_cell.length_c   1.000
_cell.angle_alpha   90.00
_cell.angle_beta   90.00
_cell.angle_gamma   90.00
#
_symmetry.space_group_name_H-M   'P 1'
#
loop_
_entity.id
_entity.type
_entity.pdbx_description
1 polymer ?
#
loop_
_entity_poly.entity_id
_entity_poly.type
_entity_poly.pdbx_seq_one_letter_code
_entity_poly.pdbx_strand_id
1 'polypeptide(L)'
;MRMTRLTTTVLAAVLGCTGVLAVGSAAGASAPFGCQYKVLWPTAGVYENPNPNSVVVKTKHAGDIVGASTCEGAAYNEYGYVLVVTDAAADGRGWMRVEAVVQI
;
A
#
# COMPACT_ATOMS: atom_id res chain seq x y z
N MET A 1 -12.78 -70.43 -0.60
CA MET A 1 -13.76 -69.33 -0.72
C MET A 1 -13.00 -68.05 -1.03
N ARG A 2 -13.37 -67.35 -2.09
CA ARG A 2 -12.76 -66.10 -2.58
C ARG A 2 -13.51 -64.93 -1.93
N MET A 3 -12.80 -63.95 -1.39
CA MET A 3 -13.39 -62.65 -1.02
C MET A 3 -12.39 -61.54 -1.32
N THR A 4 -12.62 -60.90 -2.46
CA THR A 4 -11.98 -59.67 -2.93
C THR A 4 -12.63 -58.49 -2.19
N ARG A 5 -11.84 -57.52 -1.69
CA ARG A 5 -12.35 -56.14 -1.47
C ARG A 5 -11.23 -55.10 -1.46
N LEU A 6 -11.16 -54.41 -2.60
CA LEU A 6 -10.97 -52.98 -2.87
C LEU A 6 -9.99 -52.16 -2.02
N THR A 7 -8.84 -51.94 -2.64
CA THR A 7 -7.82 -50.92 -2.38
C THR A 7 -8.43 -49.51 -2.40
N THR A 8 -8.25 -48.74 -1.32
CA THR A 8 -8.55 -47.30 -1.30
C THR A 8 -7.24 -46.57 -1.04
N THR A 9 -6.67 -45.96 -2.08
CA THR A 9 -5.47 -45.11 -1.98
C THR A 9 -5.88 -43.72 -1.52
N VAL A 10 -5.52 -43.35 -0.30
CA VAL A 10 -5.68 -41.99 0.21
C VAL A 10 -4.50 -41.15 -0.29
N LEU A 11 -4.80 -40.18 -1.16
CA LEU A 11 -3.86 -39.22 -1.70
C LEU A 11 -3.58 -38.14 -0.64
N ALA A 12 -2.40 -38.16 -0.02
CA ALA A 12 -1.97 -37.15 0.93
C ALA A 12 -1.41 -35.94 0.18
N ALA A 13 -2.19 -34.85 0.10
CA ALA A 13 -1.71 -33.55 -0.39
C ALA A 13 -1.00 -32.82 0.75
N VAL A 14 0.34 -32.74 0.68
CA VAL A 14 1.16 -31.91 1.56
C VAL A 14 1.06 -30.48 1.06
N LEU A 15 0.27 -29.63 1.74
CA LEU A 15 0.21 -28.20 1.46
C LEU A 15 1.25 -27.48 2.33
N GLY A 16 2.44 -27.27 1.77
CA GLY A 16 3.44 -26.38 2.35
C GLY A 16 3.08 -24.93 2.09
N CYS A 17 2.61 -24.21 3.11
CA CYS A 17 2.44 -22.76 3.05
C CYS A 17 3.76 -22.06 3.41
N THR A 18 4.76 -22.13 2.53
CA THR A 18 5.84 -21.13 2.50
C THR A 18 5.30 -19.87 1.83
N GLY A 19 4.63 -19.03 2.63
CA GLY A 19 4.21 -17.70 2.22
C GLY A 19 5.42 -16.77 2.10
N VAL A 20 6.11 -16.81 0.97
CA VAL A 20 6.94 -15.68 0.55
C VAL A 20 5.95 -14.55 0.27
N LEU A 21 5.90 -13.56 1.16
CA LEU A 21 5.28 -12.28 0.88
C LEU A 21 6.10 -11.63 -0.24
N ALA A 22 5.78 -12.00 -1.48
CA ALA A 22 6.10 -11.18 -2.62
C ALA A 22 5.37 -9.87 -2.38
N VAL A 23 6.10 -8.87 -1.91
CA VAL A 23 5.68 -7.48 -1.91
C VAL A 23 5.46 -7.17 -3.38
N GLY A 24 4.22 -7.35 -3.83
CA GLY A 24 3.83 -7.00 -5.19
C GLY A 24 4.13 -5.52 -5.33
N SER A 25 5.13 -5.18 -6.13
CA SER A 25 5.35 -3.82 -6.57
C SER A 25 4.04 -3.36 -7.17
N ALA A 26 3.33 -2.48 -6.47
CA ALA A 26 2.11 -1.92 -6.97
C ALA A 26 2.44 -1.06 -8.19
N ALA A 27 2.33 -1.68 -9.37
CA ALA A 27 2.34 -0.98 -10.62
C ALA A 27 1.00 -0.26 -10.75
N GLY A 28 0.98 1.05 -10.46
CA GLY A 28 -0.24 1.81 -10.62
C GLY A 28 -0.32 3.18 -9.95
N ALA A 29 0.79 3.92 -9.87
CA ALA A 29 0.76 5.35 -9.60
C ALA A 29 2.13 5.93 -10.00
N SER A 30 2.30 6.29 -11.27
CA SER A 30 3.56 6.89 -11.73
C SER A 30 3.60 8.35 -11.28
N ALA A 31 4.29 8.61 -10.18
CA ALA A 31 4.73 9.97 -9.87
C ALA A 31 5.53 10.52 -11.06
N PRO A 32 5.49 11.84 -11.35
CA PRO A 32 6.44 12.44 -12.27
C PRO A 32 7.87 12.02 -11.88
N PHE A 33 8.64 11.55 -12.86
CA PHE A 33 9.99 11.00 -12.66
C PHE A 33 10.82 11.93 -11.78
N GLY A 34 11.15 11.47 -10.57
CA GLY A 34 12.05 12.15 -9.64
C GLY A 34 11.42 12.82 -8.42
N CYS A 35 10.08 12.84 -8.27
CA CYS A 35 9.45 13.60 -7.18
C CYS A 35 8.72 12.65 -6.21
N GLN A 36 9.30 12.51 -5.03
CA GLN A 36 8.89 11.51 -4.04
C GLN A 36 8.84 12.14 -2.65
N TYR A 37 8.05 11.49 -1.79
CA TYR A 37 8.03 11.73 -0.37
C TYR A 37 8.52 10.49 0.37
N LYS A 38 9.33 10.71 1.39
CA LYS A 38 9.65 9.70 2.40
C LYS A 38 8.77 9.90 3.62
N VAL A 39 8.12 8.84 4.07
CA VAL A 39 7.31 8.85 5.29
C VAL A 39 8.21 8.88 6.54
N LEU A 40 7.90 9.79 7.46
CA LEU A 40 8.66 10.04 8.69
C LEU A 40 8.03 9.36 9.92
N TRP A 41 6.70 9.35 9.99
CA TRP A 41 6.00 8.81 11.15
C TRP A 41 6.04 7.28 11.16
N PRO A 42 6.07 6.64 12.36
CA PRO A 42 6.00 5.18 12.46
C PRO A 42 4.79 4.59 11.72
N THR A 43 3.68 5.33 11.73
CA THR A 43 2.43 5.00 11.06
C THR A 43 1.78 6.27 10.53
N ALA A 44 1.49 6.32 9.24
CA ALA A 44 0.85 7.45 8.57
C ALA A 44 -0.33 6.98 7.71
N GLY A 45 -1.46 7.69 7.82
CA GLY A 45 -2.65 7.42 7.01
C GLY A 45 -2.55 8.07 5.63
N VAL A 46 -3.04 7.34 4.63
CA VAL A 46 -3.45 7.86 3.33
C VAL A 46 -4.97 8.00 3.36
N TYR A 47 -5.47 9.15 2.90
CA TYR A 47 -6.87 9.54 2.94
C TYR A 47 -7.37 9.81 1.51
N GLU A 48 -8.64 9.51 1.23
CA GLU A 48 -9.27 9.86 -0.05
C GLU A 48 -9.51 11.37 -0.16
N ASN A 49 -9.88 12.02 0.96
CA ASN A 49 -10.15 13.45 1.03
C ASN A 49 -9.29 14.11 2.10
N PRO A 50 -8.78 15.34 1.88
CA PRO A 50 -7.84 15.97 2.81
C PRO A 50 -8.57 16.72 3.93
N ASN A 51 -9.31 16.03 4.79
CA ASN A 51 -9.96 16.68 5.94
C ASN A 51 -9.91 15.78 7.19
N PRO A 52 -10.07 16.35 8.41
CA PRO A 52 -9.94 15.60 9.66
C PRO A 52 -10.92 14.45 9.85
N ASN A 53 -12.07 14.49 9.16
CA ASN A 53 -13.11 13.46 9.25
C ASN A 53 -12.96 12.37 8.18
N SER A 54 -11.94 12.45 7.32
CA SER A 54 -11.72 11.45 6.28
C SER A 54 -11.27 10.13 6.88
N VAL A 55 -11.77 9.04 6.32
CA VAL A 55 -11.33 7.69 6.65
C VAL A 55 -9.93 7.44 6.08
N VAL A 56 -9.13 6.66 6.80
CA VAL A 56 -7.85 6.17 6.32
C VAL A 56 -8.12 5.02 5.35
N VAL A 57 -7.74 5.20 4.08
CA VAL A 57 -7.87 4.15 3.05
C VAL A 57 -6.67 3.21 3.05
N LYS A 58 -5.50 3.69 3.52
CA LYS A 58 -4.28 2.88 3.64
C LYS A 58 -3.36 3.42 4.71
N THR A 59 -2.56 2.53 5.29
CA THR A 59 -1.48 2.88 6.19
C THR A 59 -0.12 2.70 5.53
N LYS A 60 0.76 3.68 5.71
CA LYS A 60 2.19 3.66 5.36
C LYS A 60 3.03 3.76 6.63
N HIS A 61 4.30 3.38 6.55
CA HIS A 61 5.21 3.32 7.68
C HIS A 61 6.46 4.15 7.41
N ALA A 62 7.19 4.48 8.49
CA ALA A 62 8.43 5.24 8.40
C ALA A 62 9.40 4.59 7.39
N GLY A 63 9.94 5.39 6.48
CA GLY A 63 10.82 4.95 5.41
C GLY A 63 10.12 4.56 4.12
N ASP A 64 8.79 4.38 4.11
CA ASP A 64 8.05 4.16 2.88
C ASP A 64 8.22 5.35 1.92
N ILE A 65 8.33 5.04 0.64
CA ILE A 65 8.39 6.02 -0.44
C ILE A 65 7.03 6.09 -1.11
N VAL A 66 6.49 7.30 -1.24
CA VAL A 66 5.26 7.59 -1.98
C VAL A 66 5.52 8.64 -3.03
N GLY A 67 4.74 8.62 -4.10
CA GLY A 67 4.87 9.61 -5.16
C GLY A 67 4.44 11.00 -4.70
N ALA A 68 5.16 12.04 -5.09
CA ALA A 68 4.69 13.41 -4.95
C ALA A 68 3.85 13.80 -6.17
N SER A 69 2.79 14.59 -5.98
CA SER A 69 2.05 15.15 -7.12
C SER A 69 2.86 16.18 -7.91
N THR A 70 3.76 16.88 -7.24
CA THR A 70 4.55 18.00 -7.76
C THR A 70 5.94 18.01 -7.12
N CYS A 71 6.92 18.53 -7.86
CA CYS A 71 8.32 18.63 -7.43
C CYS A 71 8.64 19.92 -6.66
N GLU A 72 7.75 20.90 -6.72
CA GLU A 72 7.95 22.24 -6.12
C GLU A 72 7.37 22.34 -4.70
N GLY A 73 7.11 21.20 -4.06
CA GLY A 73 6.37 21.12 -2.80
C GLY A 73 4.90 20.78 -3.05
N ALA A 74 4.30 20.16 -2.06
CA ALA A 74 2.94 19.63 -2.15
C ALA A 74 1.91 20.73 -2.38
N ALA A 75 0.82 20.40 -3.07
CA ALA A 75 -0.42 21.13 -2.89
C ALA A 75 -0.92 20.88 -1.45
N TYR A 76 -0.69 21.86 -0.57
CA TYR A 76 -1.24 21.86 0.78
C TYR A 76 -2.67 22.38 0.76
N ASN A 77 -3.49 21.89 1.67
CA ASN A 77 -4.75 22.54 1.99
C ASN A 77 -4.74 23.12 3.40
N GLU A 78 -5.82 23.81 3.77
CA GLU A 78 -6.00 24.45 5.08
C GLU A 78 -5.92 23.50 6.28
N TYR A 79 -6.06 22.19 6.05
CA TYR A 79 -5.97 21.15 7.08
C TYR A 79 -4.59 20.47 7.17
N GLY A 80 -3.60 20.93 6.39
CA GLY A 80 -2.23 20.42 6.45
C GLY A 80 -2.05 19.05 5.81
N TYR A 81 -2.75 18.77 4.70
CA TYR A 81 -2.54 17.56 3.91
C TYR A 81 -1.80 17.85 2.61
N VAL A 82 -0.99 16.89 2.18
CA VAL A 82 -0.26 16.85 0.90
C VAL A 82 -0.88 15.81 -0.02
N LEU A 83 -1.04 16.16 -1.29
CA LEU A 83 -1.41 15.23 -2.34
C LEU A 83 -0.24 14.29 -2.67
N VAL A 84 -0.51 12.99 -2.61
CA VAL A 84 0.43 11.91 -2.95
C VAL A 84 -0.11 11.06 -4.08
N VAL A 85 0.78 10.57 -4.93
CA VAL A 85 0.47 9.61 -5.99
C VAL A 85 0.71 8.22 -5.42
N THR A 86 -0.35 7.43 -5.32
CA THR A 86 -0.34 6.13 -4.64
C THR A 86 -1.45 5.23 -5.17
N ASP A 87 -1.11 3.98 -5.48
CA ASP A 87 -2.04 2.92 -5.90
C ASP A 87 -3.10 2.59 -4.83
N ALA A 88 -2.80 2.98 -3.59
CA ALA A 88 -3.64 2.74 -2.43
C ALA A 88 -4.98 3.50 -2.38
N ALA A 89 -5.15 4.53 -3.20
CA ALA A 89 -6.41 5.28 -3.31
C ALA A 89 -7.16 4.90 -4.60
N ALA A 90 -8.48 5.06 -4.62
CA ALA A 90 -9.33 4.52 -5.70
C ALA A 90 -8.98 5.09 -7.09
N ASP A 91 -8.52 6.34 -7.15
CA ASP A 91 -8.11 7.04 -8.36
C ASP A 91 -6.58 7.12 -8.54
N GLY A 92 -5.82 6.39 -7.72
CA GLY A 92 -4.36 6.44 -7.70
C GLY A 92 -3.78 7.69 -7.01
N ARG A 93 -4.60 8.48 -6.32
CA ARG A 93 -4.20 9.72 -5.62
C ARG A 93 -4.76 9.74 -4.21
N GLY A 94 -3.88 9.94 -3.24
CA GLY A 94 -4.26 10.03 -1.84
C GLY A 94 -3.76 11.30 -1.20
N TRP A 95 -4.16 11.52 0.05
CA TRP A 95 -3.69 12.63 0.86
C TRP A 95 -2.97 12.08 2.08
N MET A 96 -1.87 12.69 2.48
CA MET A 96 -1.15 12.38 3.73
C MET A 96 -0.95 13.66 4.53
N ARG A 97 -0.76 13.57 5.86
CA ARG A 97 -0.42 14.76 6.65
C ARG A 97 0.95 15.29 6.24
N VAL A 98 1.08 16.60 6.06
CA VAL A 98 2.35 17.23 5.65
C VAL A 98 3.49 16.89 6.61
N GLU A 99 3.22 16.90 7.92
CA GLU A 99 4.22 16.60 8.95
C GLU A 99 4.65 15.14 9.00
N ALA A 100 3.92 14.25 8.31
CA ALA A 100 4.22 12.82 8.25
C ALA A 100 5.21 12.47 7.14
N VAL A 101 5.57 13.41 6.27
CA VAL A 101 6.42 13.16 5.11
C VAL A 101 7.46 14.26 4.89
N VAL A 102 8.54 13.93 4.18
CA VAL A 102 9.52 14.89 3.68
C VAL A 102 9.77 14.64 2.19
N GLN A 103 9.91 15.71 1.41
CA GLN A 103 10.27 15.59 0.01
C GLN A 103 11.72 15.12 -0.12
N ILE A 104 11.98 14.21 -1.05
CA ILE A 104 13.32 13.69 -1.38
C ILE A 104 13.60 13.74 -2.87
#